data_AF-A0A8A4KIR7-F1
#
_entry.id   AF-A0A8A4KIR7-F1
#
_cell.length_a   1.000
_cell.length_b   1.000
_cell.length_c   1.000
_cell.angle_alpha   90.00
_cell.angle_beta   90.00
_cell.angle_gamma   90.00
#
_symmetry.space_group_name_H-M   'P 1'
#
loop_
_entity.id
_entity.type
_entity.pdbx_description
1 polymer ?
#
loop_
_entity_poly.entity_id
_entity_poly.type
_entity_poly.pdbx_seq_one_letter_code
_entity_poly.pdbx_strand_id
1 'polypeptide(L)'
;MGALNITTLSCGYFYFGIIYQGHIVRQLPLLLVCLLLQACTQTQKGLEQTVMMAIEGPEDVTVTPQQIDNLPYASLYARINDGQRIFVVLGYNENGQQKWVTRDQSMLVTAHGRLIKTLGLPDNLTDVSNLQQDPLAKGLHLSNGDSWTRIVQWTVQGNVHSGTLSSTFTRGDDEVLDIAGNRIACRVWHEQLHIDSLDREWQNTFWIDNSSGQVVQSRQMLAADAFPVDITILKPAKS
;
A
#
# COMPACT_ATOMS: atom_id res chain seq x y z
N MET A 1 45.03 -38.13 -6.28
CA MET A 1 45.16 -39.06 -5.12
C MET A 1 45.15 -38.19 -3.87
N GLY A 2 44.26 -38.29 -2.90
CA GLY A 2 43.07 -39.11 -2.66
C GLY A 2 42.16 -38.36 -1.68
N ALA A 3 40.89 -38.78 -1.64
CA ALA A 3 39.81 -38.20 -0.84
C ALA A 3 39.88 -38.59 0.65
N LEU A 4 38.86 -38.12 1.40
CA LEU A 4 38.29 -38.59 2.68
C LEU A 4 38.69 -37.78 3.93
N ASN A 5 37.86 -37.62 4.96
CA ASN A 5 36.40 -37.55 5.11
C ASN A 5 36.14 -37.13 6.58
N ILE A 6 35.05 -36.39 6.78
CA ILE A 6 34.16 -36.28 7.96
C ILE A 6 34.62 -36.87 9.31
N THR A 7 34.53 -36.09 10.40
CA THR A 7 33.81 -36.53 11.62
C THR A 7 33.38 -35.35 12.51
N THR A 8 32.07 -35.11 12.57
CA THR A 8 31.38 -34.51 13.72
C THR A 8 31.40 -35.47 14.90
N LEU A 9 31.59 -34.98 16.13
CA LEU A 9 30.78 -35.35 17.31
C LEU A 9 31.23 -34.62 18.59
N SER A 10 30.20 -34.11 19.29
CA SER A 10 30.00 -34.07 20.75
C SER A 10 31.15 -33.63 21.65
N CYS A 11 31.01 -32.46 22.28
CA CYS A 11 31.77 -32.14 23.48
C CYS A 11 30.80 -31.90 24.64
N GLY A 12 30.59 -32.97 25.42
CA GLY A 12 30.14 -32.88 26.79
C GLY A 12 31.31 -32.46 27.69
N TYR A 13 30.99 -31.58 28.64
CA TYR A 13 31.61 -31.38 29.95
C TYR A 13 33.13 -31.46 30.09
N PHE A 14 33.74 -30.29 30.32
CA PHE A 14 34.87 -30.18 31.23
C PHE A 14 34.47 -29.32 32.43
N TYR A 15 34.32 -29.99 33.57
CA TYR A 15 34.32 -29.36 34.89
C TYR A 15 35.74 -28.83 35.13
N PHE A 16 35.90 -27.53 35.28
CA PHE A 16 37.14 -26.93 35.79
C PHE A 16 36.77 -26.02 36.95
N GLY A 17 36.97 -26.53 38.17
CA GLY A 17 36.92 -25.73 39.38
C GLY A 17 38.20 -24.91 39.51
N ILE A 18 38.06 -23.61 39.74
CA ILE A 18 39.14 -22.77 40.29
C ILE A 18 38.51 -21.97 41.43
N ILE A 19 38.96 -22.27 42.65
CA ILE A 19 38.76 -21.41 43.83
C ILE A 19 39.99 -20.50 43.94
N TYR A 20 39.76 -19.30 44.48
CA TYR A 20 40.68 -18.38 45.16
C TYR A 20 41.22 -17.18 44.36
N GLN A 21 40.64 -16.02 44.62
CA GLN A 21 41.20 -14.97 45.50
C GLN A 21 40.61 -13.60 45.16
N GLY A 22 40.30 -12.83 46.20
CA GLY A 22 39.52 -11.61 46.12
C GLY A 22 40.20 -10.52 45.30
N HIS A 23 39.61 -10.19 44.17
CA HIS A 23 39.60 -8.82 43.66
C HIS A 23 38.31 -8.63 42.86
N ILE A 24 37.34 -8.07 43.57
CA ILE A 24 36.29 -7.18 43.08
C ILE A 24 35.61 -7.63 41.78
N VAL A 25 34.43 -8.22 41.96
CA VAL A 25 33.30 -8.26 41.04
C VAL A 25 32.89 -6.80 40.68
N ARG A 26 33.77 -6.04 40.00
CA ARG A 26 33.58 -4.60 39.68
C ARG A 26 33.09 -4.36 38.26
N GLN A 27 32.79 -5.41 37.51
CA GLN A 27 32.27 -5.28 36.14
C GLN A 27 31.02 -6.13 35.88
N LEU A 28 30.67 -7.04 36.80
CA LEU A 28 29.41 -7.78 36.74
C LEU A 28 28.16 -6.88 36.85
N PRO A 29 28.11 -5.83 37.70
CA PRO A 29 26.95 -4.94 37.69
C PRO A 29 26.87 -4.11 36.41
N LEU A 30 27.99 -3.80 35.76
CA LEU A 30 28.01 -3.05 34.49
C LEU A 30 27.46 -3.89 33.33
N LEU A 31 27.82 -5.18 33.29
CA LEU A 31 27.31 -6.15 32.31
C LEU A 31 25.81 -6.40 32.49
N LEU A 32 25.34 -6.46 33.74
CA LEU A 32 23.91 -6.60 34.06
C LEU A 32 23.10 -5.33 33.72
N VAL A 33 23.68 -4.14 33.92
CA VAL A 33 23.08 -2.85 33.54
C VAL A 33 23.01 -2.70 32.01
N CYS A 34 24.03 -3.14 31.26
CA CYS A 34 23.99 -3.16 29.80
C CYS A 34 22.95 -4.15 29.24
N LEU A 35 22.71 -5.29 29.91
CA LEU A 35 21.65 -6.24 29.56
C LEU A 35 20.24 -5.68 29.85
N LEU A 36 20.09 -4.85 30.88
CA LEU A 36 18.82 -4.17 31.18
C LEU A 36 18.55 -2.97 30.24
N LEU A 37 19.57 -2.43 29.56
CA LEU A 37 19.44 -1.42 28.53
C LEU A 37 19.09 -1.99 27.13
N GLN A 38 19.03 -3.32 26.99
CA GLN A 38 18.53 -4.01 25.78
C GLN A 38 16.99 -4.15 25.79
N ALA A 39 16.27 -3.26 26.49
CA ALA A 39 14.85 -3.06 26.23
C ALA A 39 14.71 -2.42 24.84
N CYS A 40 14.77 -3.26 23.80
CA CYS A 40 14.43 -2.89 22.44
C CYS A 40 13.06 -2.22 22.46
N THR A 41 13.04 -0.94 22.10
CA THR A 41 11.85 -0.14 21.85
C THR A 41 10.99 -0.80 20.76
N GLN A 42 9.98 -1.57 21.18
CA GLN A 42 8.85 -1.98 20.31
C GLN A 42 7.66 -0.99 20.38
N THR A 43 7.86 0.18 20.97
CA THR A 43 6.77 1.12 21.27
C THR A 43 6.35 2.04 20.12
N GLN A 44 6.98 1.96 18.94
CA GLN A 44 6.54 2.75 17.78
C GLN A 44 5.34 2.14 17.04
N LYS A 45 5.23 0.80 16.98
CA LYS A 45 4.10 0.12 16.31
C LYS A 45 2.77 0.27 17.06
N GLY A 46 2.83 0.42 18.39
CA GLY A 46 1.64 0.54 19.22
C GLY A 46 0.92 1.88 19.06
N LEU A 47 1.61 2.96 18.68
CA LEU A 47 0.97 4.26 18.48
C LEU A 47 0.15 4.27 17.18
N GLU A 48 0.65 3.65 16.11
CA GLU A 48 -0.02 3.53 14.81
C GLU A 48 -1.26 2.63 14.86
N GLN A 49 -1.15 1.48 15.54
CA GLN A 49 -2.30 0.60 15.79
C GLN A 49 -3.37 1.28 16.66
N THR A 50 -2.97 2.16 17.58
CA THR A 50 -3.91 2.93 18.43
C THR A 50 -4.66 3.99 17.62
N VAL A 51 -4.01 4.64 16.64
CA VAL A 51 -4.69 5.57 15.72
C VAL A 51 -5.71 4.84 14.84
N MET A 52 -5.39 3.62 14.38
CA MET A 52 -6.33 2.78 13.61
C MET A 52 -7.58 2.38 14.40
N MET A 53 -7.45 2.18 15.72
CA MET A 53 -8.59 1.85 16.59
C MET A 53 -9.47 3.05 16.95
N ALA A 54 -9.03 4.29 16.69
CA ALA A 54 -9.76 5.51 17.04
C ALA A 54 -10.66 6.05 15.91
N ILE A 55 -10.82 5.29 14.81
CA ILE A 55 -11.58 5.72 13.63
C ILE A 55 -13.09 5.44 13.84
N GLU A 56 -13.68 6.15 14.79
CA GLU A 56 -15.13 6.36 14.86
C GLU A 56 -15.54 7.39 13.80
N GLY A 57 -15.48 6.99 12.53
CA GLY A 57 -16.19 7.72 11.47
C GLY A 57 -17.66 7.28 11.49
N PRO A 58 -18.64 8.15 11.19
CA PRO A 58 -20.03 7.69 11.05
C PRO A 58 -20.18 6.59 9.98
N GLU A 59 -21.35 5.95 9.92
CA GLU A 59 -21.72 5.09 8.79
C GLU A 59 -22.23 5.98 7.65
N ASP A 60 -21.78 5.73 6.41
CA ASP A 60 -22.10 6.48 5.19
C ASP A 60 -21.79 7.99 5.26
N VAL A 61 -20.51 8.34 5.47
CA VAL A 61 -20.11 9.70 5.87
C VAL A 61 -19.75 10.55 4.68
N THR A 62 -20.55 11.58 4.42
CA THR A 62 -19.99 12.82 3.87
C THR A 62 -19.32 13.57 5.02
N VAL A 63 -17.99 13.54 5.06
CA VAL A 63 -17.16 14.24 6.05
C VAL A 63 -17.08 15.68 5.58
N THR A 64 -17.30 16.64 6.46
CA THR A 64 -17.27 18.04 6.05
C THR A 64 -15.83 18.46 5.68
N PRO A 65 -15.65 19.45 4.78
CA PRO A 65 -14.33 20.03 4.49
C PRO A 65 -13.52 20.37 5.74
N GLN A 66 -14.18 21.01 6.71
CA GLN A 66 -13.57 21.41 7.99
C GLN A 66 -13.11 20.21 8.83
N GLN A 67 -13.86 19.10 8.81
CA GLN A 67 -13.45 17.88 9.49
C GLN A 67 -12.23 17.26 8.81
N ILE A 68 -12.18 17.22 7.47
CA ILE A 68 -11.04 16.70 6.69
C ILE A 68 -9.76 17.52 6.95
N ASP A 69 -9.87 18.85 6.97
CA ASP A 69 -8.73 19.74 7.21
C ASP A 69 -8.09 19.52 8.59
N ASN A 70 -8.90 19.15 9.58
CA ASN A 70 -8.45 18.90 10.95
C ASN A 70 -7.89 17.47 11.17
N LEU A 71 -8.02 16.56 10.19
CA LEU A 71 -7.49 15.20 10.34
C LEU A 71 -5.96 15.21 10.44
N PRO A 72 -5.35 14.50 11.41
CA PRO A 72 -3.90 14.45 11.52
C PRO A 72 -3.24 13.52 10.48
N TYR A 73 -4.04 12.75 9.74
CA TYR A 73 -3.60 11.74 8.78
C TYR A 73 -4.20 11.95 7.39
N ALA A 74 -3.54 11.38 6.38
CA ALA A 74 -4.05 11.31 5.03
C ALA A 74 -5.27 10.37 4.95
N SER A 75 -6.21 10.71 4.08
CA SER A 75 -7.48 10.00 3.96
C SER A 75 -8.03 10.05 2.54
N LEU A 76 -8.87 9.08 2.21
CA LEU A 76 -9.57 8.98 0.94
C LEU A 76 -10.98 8.44 1.14
N TYR A 77 -11.83 8.69 0.16
CA TYR A 77 -13.00 7.86 -0.09
C TYR A 77 -12.65 6.75 -1.05
N ALA A 78 -13.14 5.55 -0.76
CA ALA A 78 -13.16 4.45 -1.69
C ALA A 78 -14.59 3.96 -1.91
N ARG A 79 -14.88 3.45 -3.10
CA ARG A 79 -16.05 2.61 -3.38
C ARG A 79 -15.53 1.36 -4.05
N ILE A 80 -15.86 0.20 -3.49
CA ILE A 80 -15.38 -1.11 -3.97
C ILE A 80 -16.60 -1.89 -4.44
N ASN A 81 -16.53 -2.49 -5.62
CA ASN A 81 -17.57 -3.33 -6.22
C ASN A 81 -18.96 -2.67 -6.25
N ASP A 82 -19.01 -1.40 -6.65
CA ASP A 82 -20.24 -0.59 -6.68
C ASP A 82 -20.99 -0.50 -5.33
N GLY A 83 -20.29 -0.82 -4.23
CA GLY A 83 -20.84 -0.77 -2.89
C GLY A 83 -21.03 0.65 -2.36
N GLN A 84 -21.22 0.74 -1.05
CA GLN A 84 -21.26 2.03 -0.37
C GLN A 84 -19.87 2.70 -0.40
N ARG A 85 -19.89 4.04 -0.36
CA ARG A 85 -18.67 4.81 -0.24
C ARG A 85 -18.15 4.69 1.19
N ILE A 86 -16.88 4.29 1.34
CA ILE A 86 -16.23 4.11 2.63
C ILE A 86 -15.12 5.15 2.82
N PHE A 87 -14.95 5.58 4.07
CA PHE A 87 -13.84 6.43 4.48
C PHE A 87 -12.65 5.55 4.87
N VAL A 88 -11.48 5.85 4.30
CA VAL A 88 -10.26 5.04 4.44
C VAL A 88 -9.11 5.96 4.83
N VAL A 89 -8.23 5.49 5.71
CA VAL A 89 -7.09 6.27 6.19
C VAL A 89 -5.78 5.66 5.72
N LEU A 90 -4.75 6.49 5.60
CA LEU A 90 -3.41 6.01 5.31
C LEU A 90 -2.81 5.35 6.56
N GLY A 91 -2.43 4.09 6.46
CA GLY A 91 -1.67 3.40 7.49
C GLY A 91 -0.16 3.56 7.32
N TYR A 92 0.33 3.29 6.12
CA TYR A 92 1.77 3.32 5.84
C TYR A 92 2.04 3.90 4.47
N ASN A 93 3.18 4.57 4.33
CA ASN A 93 3.74 4.96 3.04
C ASN A 93 5.17 4.44 2.97
N GLU A 94 5.40 3.43 2.14
CA GLU A 94 6.69 2.73 2.05
C GLU A 94 7.04 2.50 0.59
N ASN A 95 8.26 2.86 0.18
CA ASN A 95 8.78 2.62 -1.18
C ASN A 95 7.86 3.16 -2.29
N GLY A 96 7.19 4.31 -2.07
CA GLY A 96 6.24 4.90 -3.02
C GLY A 96 4.87 4.21 -3.07
N GLN A 97 4.62 3.24 -2.17
CA GLN A 97 3.34 2.56 -2.03
C GLN A 97 2.61 3.04 -0.78
N GLN A 98 1.37 3.46 -0.96
CA GLN A 98 0.47 3.91 0.09
C GLN A 98 -0.46 2.75 0.47
N LYS A 99 -0.44 2.36 1.74
CA LYS A 99 -1.28 1.30 2.31
C LYS A 99 -2.41 1.94 3.08
N TRP A 100 -3.60 1.87 2.51
CA TRP A 100 -4.83 2.44 3.03
C TRP A 100 -5.61 1.37 3.77
N VAL A 101 -6.07 1.66 4.99
CA VAL A 101 -6.75 0.71 5.86
C VAL A 101 -8.18 1.17 6.08
N THR A 102 -9.12 0.26 5.85
CA THR A 102 -10.55 0.48 6.06
C THR A 102 -10.94 0.13 7.49
N ARG A 103 -12.15 0.51 7.91
CA ARG A 103 -12.65 0.22 9.27
C ARG A 103 -12.77 -1.27 9.56
N ASP A 104 -13.18 -2.05 8.57
CA ASP A 104 -13.28 -3.52 8.60
C ASP A 104 -11.92 -4.23 8.46
N GLN A 105 -10.80 -3.48 8.55
CA GLN A 105 -9.43 -3.98 8.48
C GLN A 105 -9.02 -4.55 7.11
N SER A 106 -9.82 -4.31 6.08
CA SER A 106 -9.38 -4.48 4.69
C SER A 106 -8.31 -3.44 4.34
N MET A 107 -7.45 -3.77 3.37
CA MET A 107 -6.36 -2.91 2.94
C MET A 107 -6.38 -2.72 1.43
N LEU A 108 -6.18 -1.48 0.99
CA LEU A 108 -5.91 -1.13 -0.39
C LEU A 108 -4.48 -0.61 -0.48
N VAL A 109 -3.71 -1.07 -1.45
CA VAL A 109 -2.35 -0.58 -1.69
C VAL A 109 -2.32 0.13 -3.03
N THR A 110 -1.89 1.40 -3.03
CA THR A 110 -1.78 2.20 -4.24
C THR A 110 -0.36 2.68 -4.50
N ALA A 111 0.01 2.82 -5.77
CA ALA A 111 1.23 3.51 -6.22
C ALA A 111 0.85 4.52 -7.30
N HIS A 112 1.20 5.80 -7.12
CA HIS A 112 0.82 6.88 -8.06
C HIS A 112 -0.69 6.91 -8.42
N GLY A 113 -1.58 6.53 -7.48
CA GLY A 113 -3.02 6.42 -7.70
C GLY A 113 -3.51 5.12 -8.35
N ARG A 114 -2.60 4.26 -8.83
CA ARG A 114 -2.90 2.90 -9.30
C ARG A 114 -3.20 2.01 -8.10
N LEU A 115 -4.29 1.25 -8.13
CA LEU A 115 -4.50 0.15 -7.20
C LEU A 115 -3.62 -1.04 -7.61
N ILE A 116 -2.71 -1.45 -6.73
CA ILE A 116 -1.71 -2.49 -7.02
C ILE A 116 -1.88 -3.74 -6.17
N LYS A 117 -2.63 -3.65 -5.07
CA LYS A 117 -2.94 -4.78 -4.20
C LYS A 117 -4.15 -4.51 -3.33
N THR A 118 -4.88 -5.55 -2.96
CA THR A 118 -5.87 -5.51 -1.88
C THR A 118 -5.69 -6.69 -0.93
N LEU A 119 -6.18 -6.54 0.30
CA LEU A 119 -6.20 -7.59 1.32
C LEU A 119 -7.49 -7.49 2.14
N GLY A 120 -8.07 -8.63 2.54
CA GLY A 120 -9.23 -8.68 3.42
C GLY A 120 -10.59 -8.56 2.72
N LEU A 121 -10.61 -8.32 1.40
CA LEU A 121 -11.84 -8.32 0.61
C LEU A 121 -12.27 -9.77 0.24
N PRO A 122 -13.54 -10.02 -0.14
CA PRO A 122 -13.97 -11.32 -0.66
C PRO A 122 -13.12 -11.81 -1.83
N ASP A 123 -12.73 -10.87 -2.69
CA ASP A 123 -11.88 -11.07 -3.85
C ASP A 123 -10.81 -9.98 -3.87
N ASN A 124 -9.57 -10.36 -4.17
CA ASN A 124 -8.42 -9.49 -4.01
C ASN A 124 -7.57 -9.40 -5.26
N LEU A 125 -7.02 -8.21 -5.52
CA LEU A 125 -5.86 -8.03 -6.38
C LEU A 125 -4.62 -8.46 -5.59
N THR A 126 -3.99 -9.56 -5.99
CA THR A 126 -2.90 -10.17 -5.22
C THR A 126 -1.52 -9.70 -5.71
N ASP A 127 -1.39 -9.46 -7.01
CA ASP A 127 -0.16 -8.98 -7.63
C ASP A 127 -0.39 -8.19 -8.93
N VAL A 128 0.50 -7.22 -9.17
CA VAL A 128 0.61 -6.47 -10.43
C VAL A 128 2.08 -6.33 -10.77
N SER A 129 2.49 -6.90 -11.90
CA SER A 129 3.88 -6.85 -12.33
C SER A 129 4.22 -5.54 -13.05
N ASN A 130 5.51 -5.32 -13.31
CA ASN A 130 6.01 -4.24 -14.17
C ASN A 130 5.58 -2.81 -13.76
N LEU A 131 5.37 -2.58 -12.45
CA LEU A 131 4.91 -1.29 -11.91
C LEU A 131 5.85 -0.12 -12.25
N GLN A 132 7.13 -0.38 -12.44
CA GLN A 132 8.15 0.61 -12.76
C GLN A 132 7.94 1.23 -14.15
N GLN A 133 7.11 0.58 -14.99
CA GLN A 133 6.74 1.06 -16.32
C GLN A 133 5.31 1.63 -16.37
N ASP A 134 4.59 1.72 -15.24
CA ASP A 134 3.24 2.32 -15.22
C ASP A 134 3.34 3.82 -15.60
N PRO A 135 2.69 4.26 -16.70
CA PRO A 135 2.74 5.66 -17.14
C PRO A 135 2.22 6.67 -16.10
N LEU A 136 1.40 6.25 -15.14
CA LEU A 136 0.96 7.14 -14.05
C LEU A 136 2.12 7.68 -13.22
N ALA A 137 3.26 6.98 -13.15
CA ALA A 137 4.47 7.46 -12.48
C ALA A 137 5.07 8.72 -13.15
N LYS A 138 4.72 9.02 -14.41
CA LYS A 138 5.18 10.22 -15.13
C LYS A 138 4.45 11.49 -14.72
N GLY A 139 3.30 11.39 -14.02
CA GLY A 139 2.51 12.53 -13.57
C GLY A 139 2.19 13.51 -14.71
N LEU A 140 2.66 14.76 -14.59
CA LEU A 140 2.43 15.81 -15.60
C LEU A 140 3.10 15.54 -16.96
N HIS A 141 4.04 14.58 -17.05
CA HIS A 141 4.72 14.19 -18.28
C HIS A 141 4.04 13.02 -19.01
N LEU A 142 2.95 12.47 -18.47
CA LEU A 142 2.11 11.49 -19.15
C LEU A 142 1.65 12.04 -20.51
N SER A 143 1.78 11.22 -21.56
CA SER A 143 1.54 11.62 -22.94
C SER A 143 0.58 10.66 -23.66
N ASN A 144 -0.11 11.16 -24.68
CA ASN A 144 -0.97 10.32 -25.53
C ASN A 144 -0.17 9.17 -26.15
N GLY A 145 -0.73 7.96 -26.10
CA GLY A 145 -0.08 6.77 -26.63
C GLY A 145 0.90 6.11 -25.68
N ASP A 146 1.15 6.68 -24.49
CA ASP A 146 1.88 5.97 -23.44
C ASP A 146 1.15 4.65 -23.13
N SER A 147 1.90 3.57 -23.10
CA SER A 147 1.35 2.22 -23.01
C SER A 147 2.01 1.41 -21.91
N TRP A 148 1.31 0.37 -21.47
CA TRP A 148 1.78 -0.47 -20.38
C TRP A 148 1.28 -1.90 -20.54
N THR A 149 2.22 -2.85 -20.49
CA THR A 149 1.91 -4.29 -20.46
C THR A 149 2.41 -4.88 -19.15
N ARG A 150 1.56 -5.68 -18.51
CA ARG A 150 1.78 -6.26 -17.19
C ARG A 150 0.94 -7.51 -17.00
N ILE A 151 1.35 -8.31 -16.03
CA ILE A 151 0.58 -9.44 -15.52
C ILE A 151 -0.15 -8.95 -14.27
N VAL A 152 -1.44 -9.23 -14.19
CA VAL A 152 -2.22 -9.04 -12.96
C VAL A 152 -2.66 -10.40 -12.43
N GLN A 153 -2.71 -10.54 -11.12
CA GLN A 153 -3.23 -11.70 -10.43
C GLN A 153 -4.33 -11.29 -9.47
N TRP A 154 -5.43 -12.03 -9.46
CA TRP A 154 -6.55 -11.76 -8.57
C TRP A 154 -7.22 -13.04 -8.11
N THR A 155 -8.07 -12.94 -7.09
CA THR A 155 -8.89 -14.05 -6.64
C THR A 155 -10.34 -13.86 -7.04
N VAL A 156 -11.03 -14.95 -7.41
CA VAL A 156 -12.48 -15.01 -7.55
C VAL A 156 -12.99 -16.20 -6.76
N GLN A 157 -13.78 -15.95 -5.71
CA GLN A 157 -14.31 -16.99 -4.81
C GLN A 157 -13.19 -17.90 -4.27
N GLY A 158 -12.04 -17.31 -3.94
CA GLY A 158 -10.85 -18.01 -3.44
C GLY A 158 -9.98 -18.68 -4.49
N ASN A 159 -10.38 -18.73 -5.77
CA ASN A 159 -9.56 -19.26 -6.85
C ASN A 159 -8.64 -18.17 -7.41
N VAL A 160 -7.37 -18.51 -7.67
CA VAL A 160 -6.40 -17.57 -8.25
C VAL A 160 -6.55 -17.54 -9.76
N HIS A 161 -6.65 -16.34 -10.30
CA HIS A 161 -6.66 -16.04 -11.72
C HIS A 161 -5.48 -15.13 -12.06
N SER A 162 -5.02 -15.19 -13.31
CA SER A 162 -4.02 -14.29 -13.85
C SER A 162 -4.30 -13.97 -15.30
N GLY A 163 -3.78 -12.84 -15.75
CA GLY A 163 -3.94 -12.39 -17.12
C GLY A 163 -2.91 -11.36 -17.50
N THR A 164 -2.53 -11.36 -18.78
CA THR A 164 -1.70 -10.32 -19.37
C THR A 164 -2.60 -9.19 -19.82
N LEU A 165 -2.41 -8.01 -19.23
CA LEU A 165 -3.12 -6.80 -19.63
C LEU A 165 -2.19 -5.92 -20.44
N SER A 166 -2.72 -5.35 -21.51
CA SER A 166 -2.11 -4.26 -22.25
C SER A 166 -3.03 -3.04 -22.18
N SER A 167 -2.45 -1.86 -22.01
CA SER A 167 -3.22 -0.62 -21.98
C SER A 167 -2.52 0.52 -22.68
N THR A 168 -3.31 1.51 -23.12
CA THR A 168 -2.83 2.75 -23.74
C THR A 168 -3.58 3.94 -23.16
N PHE A 169 -2.86 5.03 -22.90
CA PHE A 169 -3.39 6.25 -22.33
C PHE A 169 -3.77 7.27 -23.41
N THR A 170 -4.91 7.91 -23.21
CA THR A 170 -5.42 9.02 -24.03
C THR A 170 -5.89 10.16 -23.12
N ARG A 171 -5.61 11.39 -23.54
CA ARG A 171 -5.97 12.61 -22.82
C ARG A 171 -7.43 12.94 -23.09
N GLY A 172 -8.23 13.04 -22.04
CA GLY A 172 -9.58 13.58 -22.07
C GLY A 172 -9.59 15.10 -21.87
N ASP A 173 -10.79 15.66 -21.77
CA ASP A 173 -10.99 17.07 -21.44
C ASP A 173 -10.59 17.35 -19.99
N ASP A 174 -10.01 18.52 -19.74
CA ASP A 174 -9.66 18.91 -18.37
C ASP A 174 -10.93 19.18 -17.55
N GLU A 175 -10.91 18.75 -16.29
CA GLU A 175 -12.04 18.87 -15.37
C GLU A 175 -11.63 19.59 -14.08
N VAL A 176 -12.56 20.29 -13.45
CA VAL A 176 -12.35 20.86 -12.11
C VAL A 176 -13.20 20.08 -11.12
N LEU A 177 -12.54 19.32 -10.25
CA LEU A 177 -13.20 18.54 -9.20
C LEU A 177 -13.40 19.40 -7.95
N ASP A 178 -14.51 19.20 -7.25
CA ASP A 178 -14.73 19.71 -5.90
C ASP A 178 -14.48 18.56 -4.91
N ILE A 179 -13.32 18.60 -4.25
CA ILE A 179 -12.89 17.57 -3.31
C ILE A 179 -12.63 18.23 -1.97
N ALA A 180 -13.39 17.81 -0.95
CA ALA A 180 -13.29 18.36 0.40
C ALA A 180 -13.37 19.89 0.43
N GLY A 181 -14.21 20.51 -0.42
CA GLY A 181 -14.37 21.96 -0.50
C GLY A 181 -13.27 22.69 -1.27
N ASN A 182 -12.31 21.95 -1.84
CA ASN A 182 -11.25 22.49 -2.67
C ASN A 182 -11.56 22.24 -4.16
N ARG A 183 -11.38 23.28 -4.97
CA ARG A 183 -11.49 23.18 -6.42
C ARG A 183 -10.14 22.77 -7.01
N ILE A 184 -10.05 21.55 -7.52
CA ILE A 184 -8.81 20.96 -8.05
C ILE A 184 -8.92 20.86 -9.57
N ALA A 185 -8.13 21.65 -10.29
CA ALA A 185 -8.03 21.56 -11.74
C ALA A 185 -7.22 20.31 -12.13
N CYS A 186 -7.84 19.42 -12.91
CA CYS A 186 -7.33 18.10 -13.22
C CYS A 186 -7.15 17.89 -14.71
N ARG A 187 -6.06 17.22 -15.07
CA ARG A 187 -5.87 16.56 -16.36
C ARG A 187 -6.54 15.20 -16.30
N VAL A 188 -7.56 14.98 -17.12
CA VAL A 188 -8.26 13.69 -17.17
C VAL A 188 -7.58 12.76 -18.15
N TRP A 189 -7.25 11.56 -17.71
CA TRP A 189 -6.62 10.54 -18.54
C TRP A 189 -7.49 9.28 -18.57
N HIS A 190 -7.77 8.82 -19.78
CA HIS A 190 -8.44 7.56 -20.04
C HIS A 190 -7.39 6.52 -20.40
N GLU A 191 -7.36 5.44 -19.64
CA GLU A 191 -6.56 4.27 -19.96
C GLU A 191 -7.51 3.25 -20.59
N GLN A 192 -7.31 2.92 -21.86
CA GLN A 192 -8.01 1.82 -22.51
C GLN A 192 -7.24 0.53 -22.27
N LEU A 193 -7.92 -0.51 -21.79
CA LEU A 193 -7.34 -1.78 -21.37
C LEU A 193 -7.89 -2.92 -22.22
N HIS A 194 -7.03 -3.91 -22.47
CA HIS A 194 -7.38 -5.18 -23.10
C HIS A 194 -6.69 -6.34 -22.35
N ILE A 195 -7.40 -7.46 -22.19
CA ILE A 195 -6.85 -8.72 -21.66
C ILE A 195 -7.06 -9.84 -22.69
N ASP A 196 -5.98 -10.23 -23.38
CA ASP A 196 -6.03 -11.15 -24.53
C ASP A 196 -6.69 -12.50 -24.18
N SER A 197 -6.40 -13.02 -22.98
CA SER A 197 -6.86 -14.35 -22.56
C SER A 197 -8.36 -14.45 -22.32
N LEU A 198 -9.06 -13.33 -22.11
CA LEU A 198 -10.51 -13.30 -21.89
C LEU A 198 -11.27 -12.64 -23.04
N ASP A 199 -10.57 -12.07 -24.01
CA ASP A 199 -11.13 -11.24 -25.10
C ASP A 199 -12.04 -10.13 -24.54
N ARG A 200 -11.48 -9.31 -23.64
CA ARG A 200 -12.22 -8.26 -22.94
C ARG A 200 -11.48 -6.95 -22.94
N GLU A 201 -12.26 -5.87 -22.96
CA GLU A 201 -11.80 -4.50 -22.95
C GLU A 201 -12.62 -3.64 -22.00
N TRP A 202 -11.96 -2.67 -21.37
CA TRP A 202 -12.62 -1.69 -20.51
C TRP A 202 -11.76 -0.43 -20.43
N GLN A 203 -12.29 0.60 -19.75
CA GLN A 203 -11.61 1.88 -19.58
C GLN A 203 -11.47 2.22 -18.10
N ASN A 204 -10.26 2.55 -17.67
CA ASN A 204 -10.01 3.23 -16.40
C ASN A 204 -9.90 4.75 -16.64
N THR A 205 -10.21 5.55 -15.64
CA THR A 205 -10.08 7.02 -15.70
C THR A 205 -9.32 7.54 -14.49
N PHE A 206 -8.36 8.42 -14.73
CA PHE A 206 -7.50 9.03 -13.72
C PHE A 206 -7.56 10.55 -13.83
N TRP A 207 -7.82 11.21 -12.72
CA TRP A 207 -7.80 12.67 -12.62
C TRP A 207 -6.49 13.07 -11.95
N ILE A 208 -5.60 13.68 -12.73
CA ILE A 208 -4.27 14.12 -12.27
C ILE A 208 -4.33 15.62 -11.98
N ASP A 209 -4.04 16.02 -10.74
CA ASP A 209 -3.92 17.44 -10.38
C ASP A 209 -2.87 18.13 -11.28
N ASN A 210 -3.31 19.20 -11.96
CA ASN A 210 -2.51 19.92 -12.94
C ASN A 210 -1.31 20.66 -12.31
N SER A 211 -1.30 20.82 -10.98
CA SER A 211 -0.20 21.44 -10.24
C SER A 211 0.82 20.42 -9.73
N SER A 212 0.38 19.41 -8.99
CA SER A 212 1.27 18.44 -8.34
C SER A 212 1.64 17.25 -9.23
N GLY A 213 0.85 16.95 -10.26
CA GLY A 213 1.00 15.72 -11.05
C GLY A 213 0.55 14.45 -10.32
N GLN A 214 -0.08 14.57 -9.15
CA GLN A 214 -0.61 13.42 -8.42
C GLN A 214 -2.02 13.08 -8.89
N VAL A 215 -2.34 11.79 -8.89
CA VAL A 215 -3.72 11.32 -9.08
C VAL A 215 -4.53 11.67 -7.83
N VAL A 216 -5.57 12.49 -7.98
CA VAL A 216 -6.47 12.89 -6.89
C VAL A 216 -7.79 12.11 -6.89
N GLN A 217 -8.16 11.57 -8.05
CA GLN A 217 -9.30 10.66 -8.18
C GLN A 217 -8.99 9.60 -9.24
N SER A 218 -9.50 8.39 -9.04
CA SER A 218 -9.40 7.31 -10.02
C SER A 218 -10.69 6.48 -10.05
N ARG A 219 -11.07 6.03 -11.23
CA ARG A 219 -12.01 4.93 -11.45
C ARG A 219 -11.27 3.84 -12.19
N GLN A 220 -11.11 2.69 -11.57
CA GLN A 220 -10.35 1.59 -12.15
C GLN A 220 -10.98 0.24 -11.84
N MET A 221 -10.75 -0.75 -12.70
CA MET A 221 -11.17 -2.13 -12.44
C MET A 221 -9.95 -3.03 -12.24
N LEU A 222 -10.10 -4.05 -11.38
CA LEU A 222 -9.04 -5.03 -11.15
C LEU A 222 -8.89 -6.00 -12.31
N ALA A 223 -10.01 -6.41 -12.91
CA ALA A 223 -10.07 -7.30 -14.05
C ALA A 223 -11.25 -6.91 -14.95
N ALA A 224 -11.29 -7.44 -16.17
CA ALA A 224 -12.33 -7.15 -17.14
C ALA A 224 -13.75 -7.27 -16.55
N ASP A 225 -14.46 -6.15 -16.50
CA ASP A 225 -15.82 -6.02 -15.97
C ASP A 225 -15.98 -6.57 -14.53
N ALA A 226 -14.89 -6.60 -13.77
CA ALA A 226 -14.87 -7.16 -12.44
C ALA A 226 -14.09 -6.25 -11.48
N PHE A 227 -14.69 -6.03 -10.32
CA PHE A 227 -14.13 -5.28 -9.22
C PHE A 227 -13.83 -3.80 -9.53
N PRO A 228 -14.86 -3.00 -9.84
CA PRO A 228 -14.68 -1.55 -9.94
C PRO A 228 -14.28 -0.97 -8.59
N VAL A 229 -13.27 -0.10 -8.62
CA VAL A 229 -12.78 0.65 -7.48
C VAL A 229 -12.71 2.13 -7.86
N ASP A 230 -13.55 2.93 -7.21
CA ASP A 230 -13.43 4.39 -7.23
C ASP A 230 -12.63 4.84 -6.01
N ILE A 231 -11.67 5.75 -6.20
CA ILE A 231 -10.89 6.36 -5.13
C ILE A 231 -10.90 7.88 -5.32
N THR A 232 -11.13 8.62 -4.25
CA THR A 232 -11.01 10.10 -4.20
C THR A 232 -10.16 10.48 -3.00
N ILE A 233 -8.99 11.07 -3.24
CA ILE A 233 -8.07 11.50 -2.18
C ILE A 233 -8.62 12.76 -1.51
N LEU A 234 -9.04 12.64 -0.25
CA LEU A 234 -9.58 13.75 0.53
C LEU A 234 -8.47 14.61 1.12
N LYS A 235 -7.43 13.94 1.62
CA LYS A 235 -6.24 14.58 2.17
C LYS A 235 -5.01 13.79 1.72
N PRO A 236 -4.12 14.38 0.92
CA PRO A 236 -2.96 13.68 0.40
C PRO A 236 -1.96 13.33 1.52
N ALA A 237 -1.16 12.29 1.28
CA ALA A 237 -0.01 11.97 2.13
C ALA A 237 1.00 13.12 2.08
N LYS A 238 1.46 13.57 3.25
CA LYS A 238 2.60 14.49 3.30
C LYS A 238 3.86 13.76 2.84
N SER A 239 4.65 14.44 2.02
CA SER A 239 5.96 13.99 1.55
C SER A 239 7.01 14.09 2.63
#